data_AF-A0A1L8MLT2-F1
#
_entry.id   AF-A0A1L8MLT2-F1
#
_cell.length_a   1.000
_cell.length_b   1.000
_cell.length_c   1.000
_cell.angle_alpha   90.00
_cell.angle_beta   90.00
_cell.angle_gamma   90.00
#
_symmetry.space_group_name_H-M   'P 1'
#
loop_
_entity.id
_entity.type
_entity.pdbx_description
1 polymer ?
#
loop_
_entity_poly.entity_id
_entity_poly.type
_entity_poly.pdbx_seq_one_letter_code
_entity_poly.pdbx_strand_id
1 'polypeptide(L)'
;MKQEKITPVLSLLTATQKTHLYQSNKQFKQVISEAIDSLNMGDDPDIAMVRLAPFLDQYLISNPCQELIDLQLYLLKDTNKYRGIINLTGWFH
;
A
#
# COMPACT_ATOMS: atom_id res chain seq x y z
N MET A 1 -1.74 -8.14 -19.06
CA MET A 1 -0.96 -7.09 -18.36
C MET A 1 -1.68 -6.48 -17.15
N LYS A 2 -2.94 -5.97 -17.22
CA LYS A 2 -3.62 -5.42 -16.03
C LYS A 2 -3.95 -6.45 -14.94
N GLN A 3 -4.44 -7.64 -15.31
CA GLN A 3 -4.81 -8.70 -14.35
C GLN A 3 -3.61 -9.33 -13.61
N GLU A 4 -2.42 -9.35 -14.20
CA GLU A 4 -1.22 -9.95 -13.56
C GLU A 4 -0.71 -9.16 -12.35
N LYS A 5 -1.00 -7.85 -12.30
CA LYS A 5 -0.62 -6.98 -11.18
C LYS A 5 -1.66 -6.91 -10.06
N ILE A 6 -2.93 -7.13 -10.36
CA ILE A 6 -4.02 -7.00 -9.38
C ILE A 6 -3.93 -8.10 -8.32
N THR A 7 -3.63 -9.34 -8.71
CA THR A 7 -3.52 -10.50 -7.80
C THR A 7 -2.50 -10.31 -6.67
N PRO A 8 -1.23 -9.92 -6.93
CA PRO A 8 -0.26 -9.71 -5.85
C PRO A 8 -0.62 -8.52 -4.95
N VAL A 9 -1.17 -7.44 -5.51
CA VAL A 9 -1.59 -6.27 -4.72
C VAL A 9 -2.75 -6.63 -3.78
N LEU A 10 -3.79 -7.28 -4.29
CA LEU A 10 -4.92 -7.72 -3.47
C LEU A 10 -4.48 -8.68 -2.37
N SER A 11 -3.53 -9.56 -2.64
CA SER A 11 -2.95 -10.46 -1.64
C SER A 11 -2.31 -9.68 -0.48
N LEU A 12 -1.49 -8.67 -0.78
CA LEU A 12 -0.83 -7.83 0.21
C LEU A 12 -1.82 -6.98 1.01
N LEU A 13 -2.82 -6.39 0.35
CA LEU A 13 -3.86 -5.63 1.03
C LEU A 13 -4.70 -6.51 1.95
N THR A 14 -5.04 -7.73 1.50
CA THR A 14 -5.78 -8.71 2.32
C THR A 14 -4.96 -9.18 3.52
N ALA A 15 -3.64 -9.37 3.37
CA ALA A 15 -2.76 -9.68 4.50
C ALA A 15 -2.78 -8.54 5.53
N THR A 16 -2.76 -7.30 5.06
CA THR A 16 -2.80 -6.09 5.90
C THR A 16 -4.08 -5.99 6.73
N GLN A 17 -5.22 -6.53 6.25
CA GLN A 17 -6.47 -6.59 7.01
C GLN A 17 -6.39 -7.45 8.28
N LYS A 18 -5.41 -8.37 8.37
CA LYS A 18 -5.21 -9.23 9.54
C LYS A 18 -4.39 -8.56 10.64
N THR A 19 -3.80 -7.39 10.36
CA THR A 19 -2.91 -6.70 11.31
C THR A 19 -3.69 -6.02 12.44
N HIS A 20 -3.06 -5.88 13.61
CA HIS A 20 -3.64 -5.12 14.72
C HIS A 20 -3.88 -3.65 14.34
N LEU A 21 -3.01 -3.07 13.51
CA LEU A 21 -3.17 -1.70 13.02
C LEU A 21 -4.48 -1.52 12.25
N TYR A 22 -4.82 -2.46 11.36
CA TYR A 22 -6.09 -2.45 10.64
C TYR A 22 -7.31 -2.58 11.55
N GLN A 23 -7.22 -3.39 12.61
CA GLN A 23 -8.33 -3.57 13.55
C GLN A 23 -8.53 -2.36 14.47
N SER A 24 -7.45 -1.66 14.83
CA SER A 24 -7.46 -0.57 15.80
C SER A 24 -7.62 0.83 15.18
N ASN A 25 -7.22 1.02 13.92
CA ASN A 25 -7.22 2.33 13.27
C ASN A 25 -8.32 2.46 12.20
N LYS A 26 -9.35 3.27 12.50
CA LYS A 26 -10.49 3.50 11.59
C LYS A 26 -10.08 4.10 10.25
N GLN A 27 -9.16 5.06 10.24
CA GLN A 27 -8.71 5.74 9.02
C GLN A 27 -7.92 4.77 8.14
N PHE A 28 -6.98 4.02 8.74
CA PHE A 28 -6.21 3.02 8.02
C PHE A 28 -7.11 1.92 7.45
N LYS A 29 -8.07 1.45 8.24
CA LYS A 29 -9.09 0.49 7.80
C LYS A 29 -9.84 0.97 6.57
N GLN A 30 -10.34 2.21 6.61
CA GLN A 30 -11.07 2.82 5.49
C GLN A 30 -10.20 2.87 4.22
N VAL A 31 -8.97 3.36 4.34
CA VAL A 31 -8.03 3.50 3.21
C VAL A 31 -7.71 2.15 2.56
N ILE A 32 -7.47 1.10 3.36
CA ILE A 32 -7.19 -0.25 2.84
C ILE A 32 -8.45 -0.86 2.20
N SER A 33 -9.64 -0.68 2.80
CA SER A 33 -10.90 -1.16 2.21
C SER A 33 -11.21 -0.48 0.88
N GLU A 34 -11.08 0.84 0.80
CA GLU A 34 -11.31 1.60 -0.44
C GLU A 34 -10.35 1.17 -1.55
N ALA A 35 -9.08 0.88 -1.23
CA ALA A 35 -8.12 0.38 -2.21
C ALA A 35 -8.50 -1.02 -2.73
N ILE A 36 -8.95 -1.91 -1.85
CA ILE A 36 -9.44 -3.25 -2.25
C ILE A 36 -10.68 -3.13 -3.14
N ASP A 37 -11.65 -2.29 -2.76
CA ASP A 37 -12.88 -2.09 -3.51
C ASP A 37 -12.59 -1.52 -4.90
N SER A 38 -11.72 -0.51 -4.98
CA SER A 38 -11.25 0.09 -6.25
C SER A 38 -10.62 -0.96 -7.16
N LEU A 39 -9.73 -1.81 -6.63
CA LEU A 39 -9.11 -2.91 -7.39
C LEU A 39 -10.13 -3.95 -7.87
N ASN A 40 -11.11 -4.29 -7.03
CA ASN A 40 -12.19 -5.22 -7.38
C ASN A 40 -13.11 -4.64 -8.48
N MET A 41 -13.26 -3.31 -8.54
CA MET A 41 -13.99 -2.62 -9.62
C MET A 41 -13.20 -2.56 -10.94
N GLY A 42 -11.95 -3.02 -10.95
CA GLY A 42 -11.09 -3.03 -12.14
C GLY A 42 -10.30 -1.74 -12.33
N ASP A 43 -10.20 -0.90 -11.30
CA ASP A 43 -9.33 0.27 -11.34
C ASP A 43 -7.86 -0.12 -11.49
N ASP A 44 -7.06 0.84 -11.94
CA ASP A 44 -5.65 0.59 -12.18
C ASP A 44 -4.90 0.36 -10.85
N PRO A 45 -4.23 -0.79 -10.69
CA PRO A 45 -3.52 -1.09 -9.45
C PRO A 45 -2.42 -0.09 -9.15
N ASP A 46 -1.80 0.48 -10.18
CA ASP A 46 -0.74 1.47 -10.00
C ASP A 46 -1.29 2.78 -9.41
N ILE A 47 -2.52 3.17 -9.78
CA ILE A 47 -3.20 4.35 -9.22
C ILE A 47 -3.60 4.10 -7.76
N ALA A 48 -4.17 2.94 -7.46
CA ALA A 48 -4.51 2.56 -6.08
C ALA A 48 -3.27 2.59 -5.18
N MET A 49 -2.15 2.08 -5.69
CA MET A 49 -0.85 2.05 -5.01
C MET A 49 -0.27 3.45 -4.75
N VAL A 50 -0.31 4.37 -5.71
CA VAL A 50 0.14 5.76 -5.51
C VAL A 50 -0.69 6.47 -4.44
N ARG A 51 -2.00 6.19 -4.37
CA ARG A 51 -2.88 6.77 -3.33
C ARG A 51 -2.56 6.24 -1.94
N LEU A 52 -2.11 4.99 -1.82
CA LEU A 52 -1.75 4.37 -0.54
C LEU A 52 -0.40 4.82 0.01
N ALA A 53 0.58 5.11 -0.86
CA ALA A 53 1.95 5.46 -0.47
C ALA A 53 2.05 6.48 0.69
N PRO A 54 1.41 7.67 0.65
CA PRO A 54 1.53 8.64 1.73
C PRO A 54 0.97 8.15 3.08
N PHE A 55 -0.06 7.29 3.05
CA PHE A 55 -0.61 6.71 4.27
C PHE A 55 0.33 5.63 4.83
N LEU A 56 0.87 4.78 3.96
CA LEU A 56 1.81 3.73 4.37
C LEU A 56 3.05 4.33 5.04
N ASP A 57 3.62 5.41 4.50
CA ASP A 57 4.76 6.10 5.11
C ASP A 57 4.45 6.60 6.53
N GLN A 58 3.26 7.17 6.75
CA GLN A 58 2.81 7.63 8.07
C GLN A 58 2.69 6.48 9.09
N TYR A 59 2.17 5.33 8.64
CA TYR A 59 1.96 4.18 9.51
C TYR A 59 3.22 3.34 9.74
N LEU A 60 4.15 3.30 8.78
CA LEU A 60 5.44 2.63 8.93
C LEU A 60 6.29 3.23 10.05
N ILE A 61 6.26 4.56 10.20
CA ILE A 61 7.01 5.26 11.26
C ILE A 61 6.38 5.00 12.64
N SER A 62 5.06 4.92 12.72
CA SER A 62 4.34 4.89 13.99
C SER A 62 4.02 3.47 14.49
N ASN A 63 3.78 2.52 13.58
CA ASN A 63 3.41 1.14 13.88
C ASN A 63 3.94 0.20 12.78
N PRO A 64 5.26 -0.07 12.75
CA PRO A 64 5.84 -0.94 11.74
C PRO A 64 5.31 -2.37 11.88
N CYS A 65 4.77 -2.93 10.80
CA CYS A 65 4.47 -4.35 10.71
C CYS A 65 4.95 -4.93 9.37
N GLN A 66 5.14 -6.25 9.34
CA GLN A 66 5.73 -6.91 8.18
C GLN A 66 4.89 -6.70 6.92
N GLU A 67 3.56 -6.74 7.03
CA GLU A 67 2.65 -6.56 5.90
C GLU A 67 2.72 -5.15 5.30
N LEU A 68 2.90 -4.12 6.15
CA LEU A 68 3.13 -2.75 5.70
C LEU A 68 4.48 -2.60 5.00
N ILE A 69 5.52 -3.26 5.52
CA ILE A 69 6.85 -3.26 4.90
C ILE A 69 6.78 -3.96 3.54
N ASP A 70 6.09 -5.10 3.45
CA ASP A 70 5.91 -5.84 2.19
C ASP A 70 5.12 -5.01 1.16
N LEU A 71 4.08 -4.30 1.59
CA LEU A 71 3.37 -3.31 0.75
C LEU A 71 4.30 -2.20 0.27
N GLN A 72 5.11 -1.62 1.15
CA GLN A 72 6.06 -0.58 0.80
C GLN A 72 7.13 -1.09 -0.16
N LEU A 73 7.68 -2.29 0.08
CA LEU A 73 8.66 -2.91 -0.83
C LEU A 73 8.04 -3.21 -2.19
N TYR A 74 6.77 -3.60 -2.25
CA TYR A 74 6.05 -3.78 -3.50
C TYR A 74 5.93 -2.46 -4.27
N LEU A 75 5.54 -1.37 -3.59
CA LEU A 75 5.55 -0.03 -4.15
C LEU A 75 6.95 0.35 -4.63
N LEU A 76 7.98 0.13 -3.82
CA LEU A 76 9.36 0.48 -4.13
C LEU A 76 9.90 -0.29 -5.34
N LYS A 77 9.54 -1.57 -5.47
CA LYS A 77 9.89 -2.40 -6.62
C LYS A 77 9.30 -1.86 -7.92
N ASP A 78 8.07 -1.36 -7.91
CA ASP A 78 7.42 -0.78 -9.09
C ASP A 78 7.79 0.71 -9.30
N THR A 79 8.21 1.42 -8.25
CA THR A 79 8.56 2.85 -8.29
C THR A 79 9.89 3.20 -8.97
N ASN A 80 10.63 2.24 -9.53
CA ASN A 80 11.53 2.61 -10.64
C ASN A 80 10.76 3.28 -11.81
N LYS A 81 9.41 3.18 -11.86
CA LYS A 81 8.51 3.98 -12.70
C LYS A 81 7.92 5.25 -12.05
N TYR A 82 7.90 5.35 -10.72
CA TYR A 82 7.21 6.40 -9.94
C TYR A 82 8.15 7.27 -9.10
N ARG A 83 9.47 7.18 -9.36
CA ARG A 83 10.57 7.90 -8.67
C ARG A 83 10.39 9.42 -8.52
N GLY A 84 9.48 10.04 -9.25
CA GLY A 84 9.15 11.47 -9.09
C GLY A 84 8.13 11.79 -8.01
N ILE A 85 7.36 10.80 -7.51
CA ILE A 85 6.26 11.02 -6.56
C ILE A 85 6.66 10.62 -5.14
N ILE A 86 7.46 9.56 -4.99
CA ILE A 86 7.90 9.08 -3.67
C ILE A 86 9.34 9.55 -3.45
N ASN A 87 9.49 10.77 -2.92
CA ASN A 87 10.78 11.24 -2.43
C ASN A 87 11.20 10.35 -1.26
N LEU A 88 12.06 9.37 -1.56
CA LEU A 88 12.77 8.46 -0.67
C LEU A 88 13.74 9.15 0.30
N THR A 89 13.59 10.45 0.58
CA THR A 89 14.55 11.26 1.35
C THR A 89 14.41 11.14 2.86
N GLY A 90 13.54 10.26 3.38
CA GLY A 90 13.25 10.16 4.82
C GLY A 90 13.86 8.96 5.57
N TRP A 91 14.40 7.96 4.88
CA TRP A 91 14.82 6.68 5.52
C TRP A 91 16.29 6.63 5.97
N PHE A 92 17.09 7.66 5.67
CA PHE A 92 18.51 7.75 6.06
C PHE A 92 18.82 9.08 6.78
N HIS A 93 18.17 9.33 7.92
CA HIS A 93 18.67 10.30 8.89
C HIS A 93 18.51 9.77 10.32
#